data_AF-A0A846U7T3-F1
#
_entry.id   AF-A0A846U7T3-F1
#
_cell.length_a   1.000
_cell.length_b   1.000
_cell.length_c   1.000
_cell.angle_alpha   90.00
_cell.angle_beta   90.00
_cell.angle_gamma   90.00
#
_symmetry.space_group_name_H-M   'P 1'
#
loop_
_entity.id
_entity.type
_entity.pdbx_description
1 polymer ?
#
loop_
_entity_poly.entity_id
_entity_poly.type
_entity_poly.pdbx_seq_one_letter_code
_entity_poly.pdbx_strand_id
1 'polypeptide(L)'
;KDDWALAKFDGEPVYEHPDPRRGEHKDWGTLIFDYGRTEVRNFLVANALYWLEEFHVDGLRVDAVASVLYLDYSREDGEWAPNQYGGRENLEAIAFLQEANATAYRRNPGIVMIAEESTAFPGVTQPTENNGLGFGIKWNMGWMHDSLEYVAEDPMYRHYHHGKLTFSLVYAYSENFILPISHDEVVYGKGSLLRKMPGDRWKQLAGVRAYLAFMWAHPGKQLVFMGQEF
;
A
#
# COMPACT_ATOMS: atom_id res chain seq x y z
N LYS A 1 -18.08 1.49 -13.35
CA LYS A 1 -17.54 2.14 -14.57
C LYS A 1 -18.50 3.24 -14.96
N ASP A 2 -17.98 4.42 -15.19
CA ASP A 2 -18.77 5.64 -15.36
C ASP A 2 -18.54 6.19 -16.77
N ASP A 3 -19.57 6.12 -17.62
CA ASP A 3 -19.49 6.49 -19.04
C ASP A 3 -19.20 7.99 -19.27
N TRP A 4 -19.35 8.81 -18.23
CA TRP A 4 -19.10 10.25 -18.25
C TRP A 4 -17.67 10.64 -17.85
N ALA A 5 -16.82 9.67 -17.51
CA ALA A 5 -15.45 9.88 -17.01
C ALA A 5 -14.38 9.45 -18.04
N LEU A 6 -13.39 8.64 -17.64
CA LEU A 6 -12.24 8.27 -18.46
C LEU A 6 -12.41 6.98 -19.27
N ALA A 7 -13.43 6.17 -18.95
CA ALA A 7 -13.66 4.89 -19.62
C ALA A 7 -14.09 5.12 -21.07
N LYS A 8 -13.44 4.44 -22.02
CA LYS A 8 -13.70 4.59 -23.46
C LYS A 8 -13.85 6.05 -23.91
N PHE A 9 -12.88 6.87 -23.51
CA PHE A 9 -12.98 8.33 -23.52
C PHE A 9 -13.41 8.93 -24.88
N ASP A 10 -12.99 8.33 -26.00
CA ASP A 10 -13.36 8.73 -27.37
C ASP A 10 -14.15 7.64 -28.13
N GLY A 11 -14.68 6.64 -27.41
CA GLY A 11 -15.30 5.44 -27.95
C GLY A 11 -14.38 4.21 -27.93
N GLU A 12 -13.07 4.40 -27.82
CA GLU A 12 -12.06 3.34 -27.77
C GLU A 12 -11.32 3.32 -26.41
N PRO A 13 -10.65 2.22 -26.02
CA PRO A 13 -9.84 2.17 -24.80
C PRO A 13 -8.62 3.11 -24.92
N VAL A 14 -8.76 4.33 -24.40
CA VAL A 14 -7.74 5.39 -24.49
C VAL A 14 -6.84 5.38 -23.27
N TYR A 15 -7.46 5.45 -22.08
CA TYR A 15 -6.76 5.52 -20.79
C TYR A 15 -6.49 4.14 -20.23
N GLU A 16 -7.41 3.20 -20.46
CA GLU A 16 -7.30 1.80 -20.07
C GLU A 16 -6.55 0.97 -21.11
N HIS A 17 -5.91 -0.12 -20.67
CA HIS A 17 -5.22 -1.02 -21.59
C HIS A 17 -6.23 -1.80 -22.47
N PRO A 18 -6.03 -1.89 -23.81
CA PRO A 18 -7.01 -2.50 -24.72
C PRO A 18 -7.19 -4.02 -24.53
N ASP A 19 -6.15 -4.73 -24.07
CA ASP A 19 -6.29 -6.13 -23.64
C ASP A 19 -7.01 -6.20 -22.28
N PRO A 20 -8.22 -6.77 -22.18
CA PRO A 20 -8.98 -6.84 -20.94
C PRO A 20 -8.30 -7.68 -19.85
N ARG A 21 -7.38 -8.59 -20.22
CA ARG A 21 -6.56 -9.34 -19.24
C ARG A 21 -5.56 -8.45 -18.51
N ARG A 22 -5.27 -7.27 -19.04
CA ARG A 22 -4.38 -6.25 -18.45
C ARG A 22 -5.14 -4.98 -18.04
N GLY A 23 -6.25 -4.68 -18.71
CA GLY A 23 -7.01 -3.43 -18.59
C GLY A 23 -8.16 -3.44 -17.59
N GLU A 24 -8.40 -4.54 -16.86
CA GLU A 24 -9.53 -4.63 -15.92
C GLU A 24 -9.18 -5.40 -14.64
N HIS A 25 -9.56 -4.84 -13.49
CA HIS A 25 -9.68 -5.57 -12.21
C HIS A 25 -11.11 -6.10 -12.10
N LYS A 26 -11.30 -7.38 -12.46
CA LYS A 26 -12.63 -8.01 -12.53
C LYS A 26 -13.38 -7.97 -11.19
N ASP A 27 -12.69 -8.29 -10.10
CA ASP A 27 -13.30 -8.34 -8.76
C ASP A 27 -13.77 -6.97 -8.27
N TRP A 28 -13.16 -5.89 -8.77
CA TRP A 28 -13.53 -4.52 -8.42
C TRP A 28 -14.46 -3.87 -9.43
N GLY A 29 -14.59 -4.46 -10.63
CA GLY A 29 -15.32 -3.87 -11.75
C GLY A 29 -14.71 -2.55 -12.25
N THR A 30 -13.40 -2.37 -12.08
CA THR A 30 -12.66 -1.15 -12.45
C THR A 30 -11.71 -1.39 -13.61
N LEU A 31 -11.37 -0.32 -14.33
CA LEU A 31 -10.38 -0.36 -15.42
C LEU A 31 -8.98 -0.04 -14.90
N ILE A 32 -7.96 -0.54 -15.59
CA ILE A 32 -6.54 -0.36 -15.28
C ILE A 32 -5.93 0.52 -16.36
N PHE A 33 -5.23 1.58 -15.94
CA PHE A 33 -4.54 2.48 -16.85
C PHE A 33 -3.50 1.76 -17.71
N ASP A 34 -3.39 2.17 -18.98
CA ASP A 34 -2.31 1.74 -19.87
C ASP A 34 -1.02 2.51 -19.57
N TYR A 35 -0.25 2.03 -18.60
CA TYR A 35 1.03 2.63 -18.21
C TYR A 35 2.09 2.64 -19.35
N GLY A 36 1.91 1.81 -20.37
CA GLY A 36 2.79 1.75 -21.54
C GLY A 36 2.58 2.93 -22.48
N ARG A 37 1.36 3.46 -22.54
CA ARG A 37 1.00 4.60 -23.39
C ARG A 37 1.54 5.91 -22.82
N THR A 38 2.31 6.64 -23.63
CA THR A 38 3.02 7.86 -23.20
C THR A 38 2.09 8.93 -22.65
N GLU A 39 0.96 9.19 -23.31
CA GLU A 39 0.02 10.24 -22.90
C GLU A 39 -0.67 9.89 -21.58
N VAL A 40 -0.98 8.61 -21.36
CA VAL A 40 -1.60 8.10 -20.12
C VAL A 40 -0.59 8.18 -18.97
N ARG A 41 0.65 7.72 -19.20
CA ARG A 41 1.72 7.85 -18.20
C ARG A 41 1.98 9.31 -17.84
N ASN A 42 2.07 10.19 -18.83
CA ASN A 42 2.26 11.62 -18.61
C ASN A 42 1.08 12.23 -17.83
N PHE A 43 -0.16 11.86 -18.14
CA PHE A 43 -1.34 12.29 -17.39
C PHE A 43 -1.22 11.95 -15.89
N LEU A 44 -0.80 10.72 -15.55
CA LEU A 44 -0.66 10.28 -14.16
C LEU A 44 0.54 10.94 -13.45
N VAL A 45 1.71 10.99 -14.10
CA VAL A 45 2.91 11.62 -13.52
C VAL A 45 2.68 13.12 -13.30
N ALA A 46 2.13 13.82 -14.30
CA ALA A 46 1.80 15.23 -14.16
C ALA A 46 0.75 15.47 -13.07
N ASN A 47 -0.22 14.55 -12.89
CA ASN A 47 -1.21 14.67 -11.82
C ASN A 47 -0.58 14.55 -10.42
N ALA A 48 0.36 13.63 -10.22
CA ALA A 48 1.09 13.52 -8.96
C ALA A 48 1.84 14.82 -8.63
N LEU A 49 2.53 15.40 -9.62
CA LEU A 49 3.23 16.68 -9.46
C LEU A 49 2.27 17.84 -9.23
N TYR A 50 1.12 17.86 -9.90
CA TYR A 50 0.13 18.92 -9.77
C TYR A 50 -0.35 19.10 -8.34
N TRP A 51 -0.61 18.01 -7.61
CA TRP A 51 -0.95 18.09 -6.18
C TRP A 51 0.19 18.65 -5.33
N LEU A 52 1.43 18.21 -5.58
CA LEU A 52 2.61 18.67 -4.84
C LEU A 52 2.91 20.14 -5.09
N GLU A 53 2.75 20.62 -6.33
CA GLU A 53 3.18 21.95 -6.76
C GLU A 53 2.08 23.01 -6.62
N GLU A 54 0.83 22.69 -6.94
CA GLU A 54 -0.26 23.68 -6.92
C GLU A 54 -1.00 23.71 -5.59
N PHE A 55 -1.06 22.56 -4.89
CA PHE A 55 -1.75 22.44 -3.60
C PHE A 55 -0.79 22.33 -2.41
N HIS A 56 0.52 22.27 -2.68
CA HIS A 56 1.57 22.22 -1.65
C HIS A 56 1.36 21.09 -0.63
N VAL A 57 0.86 19.93 -1.07
CA VAL A 57 0.82 18.75 -0.19
C VAL A 57 2.24 18.24 0.03
N ASP A 58 2.56 17.76 1.23
CA ASP A 58 3.92 17.31 1.57
C ASP A 58 4.21 15.85 1.18
N GLY A 59 3.25 15.15 0.60
CA GLY A 59 3.43 13.75 0.24
C GLY A 59 2.20 13.09 -0.35
N LEU A 60 2.41 11.93 -0.94
CA LEU A 60 1.37 11.10 -1.56
C LEU A 60 1.49 9.67 -1.04
N ARG A 61 0.35 9.05 -0.74
CA ARG A 61 0.27 7.63 -0.38
C ARG A 61 -0.47 6.87 -1.47
N VAL A 62 0.16 5.84 -2.02
CA VAL A 62 -0.42 4.94 -3.03
C VAL A 62 -0.89 3.67 -2.34
N ASP A 63 -2.19 3.42 -2.43
CA ASP A 63 -2.88 2.23 -1.93
C ASP A 63 -2.70 1.04 -2.89
N ALA A 64 -2.74 -0.19 -2.36
CA ALA A 64 -2.77 -1.41 -3.14
C ALA A 64 -1.73 -1.50 -4.29
N VAL A 65 -0.48 -1.10 -4.06
CA VAL A 65 0.59 -1.08 -5.10
C VAL A 65 0.78 -2.45 -5.77
N ALA A 66 0.51 -3.54 -5.04
CA ALA A 66 0.51 -4.90 -5.59
C ALA A 66 -0.43 -5.08 -6.81
N SER A 67 -1.58 -4.39 -6.84
CA SER A 67 -2.53 -4.47 -7.95
C SER A 67 -1.96 -3.89 -9.26
N VAL A 68 -1.01 -2.98 -9.11
CA VAL A 68 -0.32 -2.29 -10.21
C VAL A 68 0.90 -3.09 -10.66
N LEU A 69 1.63 -3.69 -9.71
CA LEU A 69 2.89 -4.41 -9.97
C LEU A 69 2.73 -5.76 -10.67
N TYR A 70 1.59 -6.42 -10.54
CA TYR A 70 1.42 -7.81 -10.96
C TYR A 70 0.33 -7.99 -12.01
N LEU A 71 0.68 -8.67 -13.11
CA LEU A 71 -0.22 -9.04 -14.20
C LEU A 71 -1.20 -10.15 -13.79
N ASP A 72 -0.89 -10.91 -12.74
CA ASP A 72 -1.74 -11.98 -12.19
C ASP A 72 -2.55 -11.56 -10.96
N TYR A 73 -2.55 -10.27 -10.60
CA TYR A 73 -3.25 -9.80 -9.41
C TYR A 73 -4.77 -10.07 -9.49
N SER A 74 -5.26 -10.89 -8.55
CA SER A 74 -6.67 -11.31 -8.46
C SER A 74 -7.19 -11.93 -9.77
N ARG A 75 -6.37 -12.77 -10.42
CA ARG A 75 -6.71 -13.47 -11.66
C ARG A 75 -6.39 -14.96 -11.54
N GLU A 76 -7.26 -15.79 -12.09
CA GLU A 76 -7.06 -17.23 -12.15
C GLU A 76 -6.10 -17.62 -13.29
N ASP A 77 -5.60 -18.86 -13.25
CA ASP A 77 -4.76 -19.41 -14.31
C ASP A 77 -5.48 -19.38 -15.67
N GLY A 78 -4.81 -18.84 -16.68
CA GLY A 78 -5.37 -18.65 -18.02
C GLY A 78 -6.14 -17.34 -18.23
N GLU A 79 -6.37 -16.56 -17.17
CA GLU A 79 -7.02 -15.24 -17.26
C GLU A 79 -6.03 -14.06 -17.40
N TRP A 80 -4.72 -14.35 -17.36
CA TRP A 80 -3.64 -13.38 -17.50
C TRP A 80 -2.56 -13.90 -18.45
N ALA A 81 -1.62 -13.04 -18.83
CA ALA A 81 -0.48 -13.41 -19.68
C ALA A 81 0.82 -12.84 -19.10
N PRO A 82 1.94 -13.57 -19.20
CA PRO A 82 3.22 -13.10 -18.69
C PRO A 82 3.78 -11.93 -19.50
N ASN A 83 4.70 -11.20 -18.87
CA ASN A 83 5.49 -10.18 -19.55
C ASN A 83 6.44 -10.79 -20.59
N GLN A 84 7.14 -9.93 -21.34
CA GLN A 84 8.06 -10.34 -22.40
C GLN A 84 9.23 -11.24 -21.96
N TYR A 85 9.48 -11.36 -20.65
CA TYR A 85 10.51 -12.23 -20.06
C TYR A 85 9.92 -13.49 -19.40
N GLY A 86 8.61 -13.72 -19.51
CA GLY A 86 7.93 -14.86 -18.88
C GLY A 86 7.54 -14.65 -17.41
N GLY A 87 7.79 -13.47 -16.85
CA GLY A 87 7.44 -13.12 -15.47
C GLY A 87 6.02 -12.57 -15.33
N ARG A 88 5.58 -12.41 -14.08
CA ARG A 88 4.26 -11.85 -13.72
C ARG A 88 4.30 -10.35 -13.47
N GLU A 89 5.49 -9.76 -13.45
CA GLU A 89 5.71 -8.35 -13.18
C GLU A 89 5.20 -7.49 -14.33
N ASN A 90 4.42 -6.46 -14.02
CA ASN A 90 3.96 -5.47 -14.97
C ASN A 90 5.05 -4.40 -15.17
N LEU A 91 5.89 -4.60 -16.18
CA LEU A 91 7.10 -3.80 -16.40
C LEU A 91 6.80 -2.33 -16.67
N GLU A 92 5.71 -2.06 -17.41
CA GLU A 92 5.26 -0.70 -17.73
C GLU A 92 4.79 0.04 -16.47
N ALA A 93 4.13 -0.67 -15.56
CA ALA A 93 3.71 -0.13 -14.28
C ALA A 93 4.90 0.13 -13.33
N ILE A 94 5.87 -0.78 -13.28
CA ILE A 94 7.12 -0.58 -12.53
C ILE A 94 7.84 0.67 -13.04
N ALA A 95 8.01 0.79 -14.36
CA ALA A 95 8.65 1.95 -14.98
C ALA A 95 7.88 3.26 -14.66
N PHE A 96 6.55 3.23 -14.70
CA PHE A 96 5.71 4.36 -14.31
C PHE A 96 5.95 4.77 -12.85
N LEU A 97 5.93 3.84 -11.90
CA LEU A 97 6.14 4.15 -10.47
C LEU A 97 7.53 4.73 -10.22
N GLN A 98 8.56 4.18 -10.89
CA GLN A 98 9.91 4.72 -10.84
C GLN A 98 9.99 6.15 -11.40
N GLU A 99 9.36 6.39 -12.55
CA GLU A 99 9.31 7.72 -13.18
C GLU A 99 8.58 8.73 -12.27
N ALA A 100 7.43 8.35 -11.71
CA ALA A 100 6.62 9.18 -10.83
C ALA A 100 7.40 9.56 -9.57
N ASN A 101 7.98 8.58 -8.87
CA ASN A 101 8.76 8.83 -7.65
C ASN A 101 10.01 9.66 -7.94
N ALA A 102 10.83 9.27 -8.91
CA ALA A 102 12.06 9.99 -9.24
C ALA A 102 11.78 11.45 -9.64
N THR A 103 10.67 11.70 -10.35
CA THR A 103 10.30 13.05 -10.77
C THR A 103 9.70 13.87 -9.63
N ALA A 104 8.87 13.28 -8.78
CA ALA A 104 8.33 13.93 -7.58
C ALA A 104 9.45 14.42 -6.66
N TYR A 105 10.40 13.56 -6.30
CA TYR A 105 11.53 13.94 -5.43
C TYR A 105 12.48 14.96 -6.07
N ARG A 106 12.71 14.86 -7.39
CA ARG A 106 13.59 15.81 -8.09
C ARG A 106 13.00 17.21 -8.13
N ARG A 107 11.70 17.33 -8.40
CA ARG A 107 11.02 18.62 -8.54
C ARG A 107 10.63 19.23 -7.19
N ASN A 108 10.31 18.39 -6.20
CA ASN A 108 9.82 18.81 -4.90
C ASN A 108 10.64 18.15 -3.77
N PRO A 109 11.90 18.59 -3.54
CA PRO A 109 12.72 18.02 -2.47
C PRO A 109 12.06 18.17 -1.09
N GLY A 110 12.07 17.10 -0.29
CA GLY A 110 11.52 17.08 1.07
C GLY A 110 10.13 16.47 1.21
N ILE A 111 9.42 16.21 0.10
CA ILE A 111 8.17 15.45 0.11
C ILE A 111 8.37 14.01 0.55
N VAL A 112 7.28 13.27 0.80
CA VAL A 112 7.32 11.83 1.05
C VAL A 112 6.34 11.08 0.15
N MET A 113 6.86 10.08 -0.57
CA MET A 113 6.06 9.10 -1.30
C MET A 113 5.91 7.83 -0.46
N ILE A 114 4.68 7.40 -0.20
CA ILE A 114 4.36 6.26 0.68
C ILE A 114 3.67 5.16 -0.13
N ALA A 115 4.17 3.93 -0.04
CA ALA A 115 3.53 2.75 -0.64
C ALA A 115 2.82 1.91 0.41
N GLU A 116 1.62 1.47 0.11
CA GLU A 116 1.07 0.24 0.68
C GLU A 116 1.22 -0.88 -0.36
N GLU A 117 2.15 -1.78 -0.07
CA GLU A 117 2.48 -2.90 -0.95
C GLU A 117 2.47 -4.16 -0.07
N SER A 118 1.56 -5.07 -0.36
CA SER A 118 1.18 -6.19 0.51
C SER A 118 1.78 -7.53 0.08
N THR A 119 2.56 -7.56 -1.00
CA THR A 119 3.43 -8.68 -1.32
C THR A 119 4.84 -8.43 -0.78
N ALA A 120 5.71 -9.44 -0.85
CA ALA A 120 7.11 -9.28 -0.48
C ALA A 120 7.92 -8.67 -1.63
N PHE A 121 7.40 -7.70 -2.38
CA PHE A 121 8.14 -7.07 -3.48
C PHE A 121 9.41 -6.41 -2.91
N PRO A 122 10.60 -6.72 -3.45
CA PRO A 122 11.85 -6.19 -2.91
C PRO A 122 12.12 -4.76 -3.38
N GLY A 123 12.70 -3.93 -2.52
CA GLY A 123 13.22 -2.63 -2.91
C GLY A 123 12.14 -1.57 -3.14
N VAL A 124 11.02 -1.67 -2.43
CA VAL A 124 9.93 -0.69 -2.55
C VAL A 124 10.40 0.71 -2.18
N THR A 125 11.20 0.82 -1.10
CA THR A 125 11.74 2.09 -0.60
C THR A 125 13.18 2.37 -1.02
N GLN A 126 13.72 1.55 -1.92
CA GLN A 126 15.06 1.76 -2.46
C GLN A 126 15.05 2.79 -3.59
N PRO A 127 16.13 3.56 -3.78
CA PRO A 127 16.26 4.50 -4.89
C PRO A 127 16.07 3.84 -6.26
N THR A 128 15.48 4.57 -7.20
CA THR A 128 15.23 4.08 -8.57
C THR A 128 16.53 3.78 -9.33
N GLU A 129 17.62 4.48 -9.02
CA GLU A 129 18.96 4.22 -9.56
C GLU A 129 19.51 2.84 -9.18
N ASN A 130 19.01 2.24 -8.09
CA ASN A 130 19.38 0.92 -7.60
C ASN A 130 18.30 -0.14 -7.90
N ASN A 131 17.49 0.08 -8.95
CA ASN A 131 16.36 -0.76 -9.35
C ASN A 131 15.21 -0.84 -8.31
N GLY A 132 15.15 0.06 -7.34
CA GLY A 132 14.01 0.18 -6.44
C GLY A 132 12.80 0.86 -7.08
N LEU A 133 11.64 0.83 -6.42
CA LEU A 133 10.45 1.56 -6.87
C LEU A 133 10.55 3.07 -6.57
N GLY A 134 11.43 3.47 -5.65
CA GLY A 134 11.68 4.88 -5.33
C GLY A 134 10.76 5.48 -4.28
N PHE A 135 9.91 4.70 -3.59
CA PHE A 135 9.13 5.25 -2.49
C PHE A 135 10.03 5.65 -1.32
N GLY A 136 9.60 6.61 -0.51
CA GLY A 136 10.33 6.99 0.70
C GLY A 136 10.04 6.06 1.87
N ILE A 137 8.79 5.57 1.94
CA ILE A 137 8.27 4.80 3.07
C ILE A 137 7.31 3.71 2.56
N LYS A 138 7.31 2.53 3.19
CA LYS A 138 6.37 1.42 2.95
C LYS A 138 5.55 1.13 4.22
N TRP A 139 4.26 0.84 4.07
CA TRP A 139 3.43 0.32 5.15
C TRP A 139 3.92 -1.07 5.58
N ASN A 140 4.15 -1.25 6.88
CA ASN A 140 4.51 -2.55 7.45
C ASN A 140 3.26 -3.38 7.75
N MET A 141 2.69 -3.98 6.68
CA MET A 141 1.48 -4.79 6.79
C MET A 141 1.70 -6.06 7.63
N GLY A 142 2.92 -6.64 7.57
CA GLY A 142 3.29 -7.79 8.39
C GLY A 142 3.27 -7.46 9.89
N TRP A 143 3.92 -6.36 10.30
CA TRP A 143 3.84 -5.87 11.68
C TRP A 143 2.40 -5.58 12.10
N MET A 144 1.61 -4.94 11.24
CA MET A 144 0.22 -4.60 11.56
C MET A 144 -0.58 -5.87 11.86
N HIS A 145 -0.52 -6.87 10.97
CA HIS A 145 -1.25 -8.13 11.13
C HIS A 145 -0.79 -8.89 12.38
N ASP A 146 0.52 -9.16 12.50
CA ASP A 146 1.07 -9.93 13.61
C ASP A 146 0.78 -9.27 14.97
N SER A 147 0.95 -7.95 15.05
CA SER A 147 0.79 -7.21 16.31
C SER A 147 -0.68 -7.08 16.72
N LEU A 148 -1.61 -6.90 15.77
CA LEU A 148 -3.05 -6.88 16.04
C LEU A 148 -3.56 -8.26 16.49
N GLU A 149 -3.12 -9.33 15.83
CA GLU A 149 -3.46 -10.68 16.25
C GLU A 149 -2.91 -11.00 17.66
N TYR A 150 -1.68 -10.58 17.95
CA TYR A 150 -1.08 -10.79 19.27
C TYR A 150 -1.86 -10.09 20.39
N VAL A 151 -2.30 -8.85 20.19
CA VAL A 151 -3.05 -8.13 21.23
C VAL A 151 -4.50 -8.59 21.35
N ALA A 152 -5.06 -9.17 20.30
CA ALA A 152 -6.39 -9.78 20.33
C ALA A 152 -6.44 -11.09 21.14
N GLU A 153 -5.31 -11.80 21.22
CA GLU A 153 -5.19 -13.04 21.98
C GLU A 153 -5.39 -12.81 23.49
N ASP A 154 -6.07 -13.75 24.15
CA ASP A 154 -6.23 -13.73 25.62
C ASP A 154 -4.84 -13.67 26.27
N PRO A 155 -4.60 -12.79 27.26
CA PRO A 155 -3.30 -12.65 27.91
C PRO A 155 -2.73 -13.98 28.43
N MET A 156 -3.58 -14.94 28.81
CA MET A 156 -3.17 -16.28 29.27
C MET A 156 -2.49 -17.11 28.16
N TYR A 157 -2.77 -16.85 26.88
CA TYR A 157 -2.26 -17.63 25.74
C TYR A 157 -1.17 -16.91 24.94
N ARG A 158 -0.93 -15.62 25.20
CA ARG A 158 0.07 -14.82 24.46
C ARG A 158 1.49 -15.37 24.50
N HIS A 159 1.87 -16.16 25.51
CA HIS A 159 3.20 -16.79 25.55
C HIS A 159 3.42 -17.79 24.42
N TYR A 160 2.36 -18.41 23.89
CA TYR A 160 2.44 -19.27 22.71
C TYR A 160 2.66 -18.50 21.40
N HIS A 161 2.40 -17.20 21.40
CA HIS A 161 2.42 -16.34 20.21
C HIS A 161 3.45 -15.21 20.30
N HIS A 162 4.43 -15.30 21.21
CA HIS A 162 5.39 -14.21 21.43
C HIS A 162 6.19 -13.84 20.17
N GLY A 163 6.36 -14.80 19.24
CA GLY A 163 6.97 -14.57 17.93
C GLY A 163 6.25 -13.48 17.12
N LYS A 164 4.92 -13.35 17.20
CA LYS A 164 4.16 -12.29 16.49
C LYS A 164 4.57 -10.88 16.93
N LEU A 165 4.95 -10.72 18.19
CA LEU A 165 5.40 -9.42 18.71
C LEU A 165 6.83 -9.07 18.23
N THR A 166 7.68 -10.09 17.99
CA THR A 166 9.11 -9.89 17.74
C THR A 166 9.53 -10.10 16.28
N PHE A 167 8.75 -10.81 15.47
CA PHE A 167 9.16 -11.25 14.14
C PHE A 167 9.40 -10.09 13.17
N SER A 168 8.60 -9.03 13.27
CA SER A 168 8.79 -7.82 12.48
C SER A 168 10.19 -7.18 12.62
N LEU A 169 10.85 -7.34 13.77
CA LEU A 169 12.22 -6.84 13.98
C LEU A 169 13.27 -7.57 13.15
N VAL A 170 12.97 -8.80 12.67
CA VAL A 170 13.87 -9.55 11.78
C VAL A 170 14.07 -8.81 10.45
N TYR A 171 13.03 -8.13 9.96
CA TYR A 171 13.05 -7.41 8.69
C TYR A 171 12.79 -5.91 8.83
N ALA A 172 12.65 -5.34 10.03
CA ALA A 172 12.31 -3.93 10.26
C ALA A 172 13.28 -2.91 9.62
N TYR A 173 14.45 -3.36 9.16
CA TYR A 173 15.46 -2.53 8.50
C TYR A 173 15.64 -2.87 7.01
N SER A 174 14.82 -3.74 6.44
CA SER A 174 14.87 -4.07 5.00
C SER A 174 14.25 -2.97 4.12
N GLU A 175 13.32 -2.21 4.68
CA GLU A 175 12.64 -1.08 4.05
C GLU A 175 12.46 0.05 5.08
N ASN A 176 12.19 1.26 4.61
CA ASN A 176 11.79 2.37 5.47
C ASN A 176 10.32 2.21 5.85
N PHE A 177 10.04 1.68 7.04
CA PHE A 177 8.67 1.34 7.43
C PHE A 177 7.90 2.48 8.13
N ILE A 178 6.60 2.56 7.82
CA ILE A 178 5.56 3.13 8.69
C ILE A 178 4.73 1.98 9.27
N LEU A 179 4.32 2.11 10.51
CA LEU A 179 3.51 1.17 11.26
C LEU A 179 2.05 1.65 11.19
N PRO A 180 1.19 1.04 10.35
CA PRO A 180 -0.15 1.55 10.12
C PRO A 180 -1.18 0.86 11.01
N ILE A 181 -2.05 1.66 11.63
CA ILE A 181 -3.37 1.26 12.10
C ILE A 181 -4.36 2.12 11.31
N SER A 182 -4.66 1.67 10.09
CA SER A 182 -5.44 2.41 9.11
C SER A 182 -6.94 2.22 9.31
N HIS A 183 -7.72 2.91 8.48
CA HIS A 183 -9.16 2.77 8.41
C HIS A 183 -9.61 1.33 8.08
N ASP A 184 -8.86 0.61 7.24
CA ASP A 184 -9.18 -0.77 6.83
C ASP A 184 -9.23 -1.76 7.99
N GLU A 185 -8.55 -1.45 9.10
CA GLU A 185 -8.47 -2.32 10.27
C GLU A 185 -9.63 -2.16 11.24
N VAL A 186 -10.49 -1.17 11.03
CA VAL A 186 -11.60 -0.82 11.94
C VAL A 186 -12.97 -0.81 11.27
N VAL A 187 -13.07 -1.41 10.08
CA VAL A 187 -14.30 -1.56 9.29
C VAL A 187 -14.65 -3.03 9.06
N TYR A 188 -15.72 -3.30 8.29
CA TYR A 188 -16.13 -4.65 7.85
C TYR A 188 -16.20 -5.72 8.96
N GLY A 189 -16.65 -5.33 10.17
CA GLY A 189 -16.79 -6.25 11.30
C GLY A 189 -15.48 -6.56 12.06
N LYS A 190 -14.32 -6.04 11.62
CA LYS A 190 -13.03 -6.19 12.31
C LYS A 190 -12.99 -5.52 13.69
N GLY A 191 -13.93 -4.61 13.97
CA GLY A 191 -14.05 -3.88 15.24
C GLY A 191 -12.99 -2.79 15.43
N SER A 192 -13.27 -1.81 16.31
CA SER A 192 -12.29 -0.80 16.69
C SER A 192 -11.12 -1.41 17.46
N LEU A 193 -9.99 -0.71 17.54
CA LEU A 193 -8.80 -1.14 18.28
C LEU A 193 -9.12 -1.53 19.72
N LEU A 194 -10.03 -0.81 20.37
CA LEU A 194 -10.52 -1.15 21.70
C LEU A 194 -11.24 -2.50 21.75
N ARG A 195 -12.11 -2.78 20.76
CA ARG A 195 -12.88 -4.03 20.70
C ARG A 195 -12.03 -5.23 20.32
N LYS A 196 -10.84 -5.01 19.76
CA LYS A 196 -9.85 -6.06 19.54
C LYS A 196 -9.21 -6.52 20.85
N MET A 197 -9.18 -5.68 21.90
CA MET A 197 -8.56 -6.05 23.17
C MET A 197 -9.45 -7.02 23.98
N PRO A 198 -8.88 -8.05 24.62
CA PRO A 198 -9.64 -8.97 25.46
C PRO A 198 -9.94 -8.40 26.86
N GLY A 199 -10.95 -8.99 27.51
CA GLY A 199 -11.32 -8.70 28.89
C GLY A 199 -12.37 -7.60 29.06
N ASP A 200 -12.54 -7.14 30.30
CA ASP A 200 -13.45 -6.05 30.63
C ASP A 200 -12.96 -4.70 30.10
N ARG A 201 -13.83 -3.68 30.19
CA ARG A 201 -13.55 -2.33 29.69
C ARG A 201 -12.23 -1.75 30.22
N TRP A 202 -11.88 -2.02 31.48
CA TRP A 202 -10.64 -1.50 32.06
C TRP A 202 -9.42 -2.16 31.40
N LYS A 203 -9.45 -3.50 31.24
CA LYS A 203 -8.40 -4.26 30.56
C LYS A 203 -8.26 -3.86 29.10
N GLN A 204 -9.38 -3.63 28.41
CA GLN A 204 -9.36 -3.17 27.03
C GLN A 204 -8.65 -1.82 26.88
N LEU A 205 -8.99 -0.84 27.71
CA LEU A 205 -8.35 0.47 27.70
C LEU A 205 -6.86 0.37 28.05
N ALA A 206 -6.49 -0.51 29.00
CA ALA A 206 -5.08 -0.78 29.31
C ALA A 206 -4.34 -1.42 28.13
N GLY A 207 -4.97 -2.36 27.43
CA GLY A 207 -4.45 -3.00 26.23
C GLY A 207 -4.18 -2.02 25.11
N VAL A 208 -5.13 -1.11 24.81
CA VAL A 208 -4.93 -0.05 23.81
C VAL A 208 -3.75 0.84 24.16
N ARG A 209 -3.65 1.32 25.40
CA ARG A 209 -2.51 2.15 25.83
C ARG A 209 -1.18 1.41 25.71
N ALA A 210 -1.13 0.15 26.11
CA ALA A 210 0.07 -0.67 25.99
C ALA A 210 0.47 -0.90 24.54
N TYR A 211 -0.51 -1.15 23.66
CA TYR A 211 -0.29 -1.35 22.24
C TYR A 211 0.23 -0.09 21.53
N LEU A 212 -0.38 1.07 21.80
CA LEU A 212 0.09 2.33 21.23
C LEU A 212 1.48 2.69 21.79
N ALA A 213 1.75 2.47 23.08
CA ALA A 213 3.10 2.65 23.62
C ALA A 213 4.13 1.74 22.93
N PHE A 214 3.78 0.48 22.66
CA PHE A 214 4.61 -0.44 21.88
C PHE A 214 4.84 0.07 20.45
N MET A 215 3.78 0.47 19.74
CA MET A 215 3.86 1.02 18.38
C MET A 215 4.77 2.26 18.29
N TRP A 216 4.73 3.15 19.28
CA TRP A 216 5.59 4.34 19.31
C TRP A 216 7.04 4.03 19.66
N ALA A 217 7.30 2.97 20.43
CA ALA A 217 8.65 2.53 20.77
C ALA A 217 9.27 1.63 19.69
N HIS A 218 8.45 1.02 18.84
CA HIS A 218 8.90 0.13 17.77
C HIS A 218 9.54 0.92 16.61
N PRO A 219 10.63 0.44 15.98
CA PRO A 219 11.21 1.08 14.80
C PRO A 219 10.19 1.26 13.67
N GLY A 220 10.11 2.48 13.15
CA GLY A 220 9.20 2.88 12.08
C GLY A 220 8.52 4.21 12.38
N LYS A 221 7.90 4.82 11.36
CA LYS A 221 6.97 5.95 11.57
C LYS A 221 5.60 5.43 12.04
N GLN A 222 4.73 6.30 12.54
CA GLN A 222 3.42 5.91 13.08
C GLN A 222 2.29 6.47 12.21
N LEU A 223 1.25 5.66 11.96
CA LEU A 223 -0.02 6.11 11.40
C LEU A 223 -1.16 5.49 12.21
N VAL A 224 -2.03 6.33 12.78
CA VAL A 224 -3.22 5.91 13.51
C VAL A 224 -4.43 6.61 12.91
N PHE A 225 -5.44 5.82 12.53
CA PHE A 225 -6.67 6.34 11.99
C PHE A 225 -7.52 7.02 13.07
N MET A 226 -8.24 8.07 12.66
CA MET A 226 -9.10 8.85 13.57
C MET A 226 -10.13 7.97 14.31
N GLY A 227 -10.42 8.35 15.55
CA GLY A 227 -11.32 7.63 16.44
C GLY A 227 -10.68 6.44 17.17
N GLN A 228 -9.38 6.20 17.00
CA GLN A 228 -8.63 5.20 17.79
C GLN A 228 -7.86 5.83 18.97
N GLU A 229 -7.80 7.16 19.02
CA GLU A 229 -7.04 7.94 19.99
C GLU A 229 -7.83 8.30 21.28
N PHE A 230 -9.14 8.03 21.35
CA PHE A 230 -10.01 8.34 22.51
C PHE A 230 -10.99 7.23 22.88
#